data_AF-A0A4R5JVJ2-F1
#
_entry.id   AF-A0A4R5JVJ2-F1
#
_cell.length_a   1.000
_cell.length_b   1.000
_cell.length_c   1.000
_cell.angle_alpha   90.00
_cell.angle_beta   90.00
_cell.angle_gamma   90.00
#
_symmetry.space_group_name_H-M   'P 1'
#
loop_
_entity.id
_entity.type
_entity.pdbx_description
1 polymer ?
#
loop_
_entity_poly.entity_id
_entity_poly.type
_entity_poly.pdbx_seq_one_letter_code
_entity_poly.pdbx_strand_id
1 'polypeptide(L)' 'MKTCTVFGDMQSDSTSEQYPTINLCNDCIERDAQAGEEHQIVCQGAYDMYFGDRCEWCGVSVEEEEEGKGNA' A
#
# COMPACT_ATOMS: atom_id res chain seq x y z
N MET A 1 5.95 6.03 -3.89
CA MET A 1 5.24 5.33 -2.82
C MET A 1 3.97 6.10 -2.43
N LYS A 2 2.95 5.44 -1.88
CA LYS A 2 1.74 6.09 -1.35
C LYS A 2 1.22 5.36 -0.12
N THR A 3 0.49 6.09 0.71
CA THR A 3 -0.22 5.53 1.86
C THR A 3 -1.57 4.99 1.39
N CYS A 4 -1.87 3.73 1.70
CA CYS A 4 -3.07 3.04 1.28
C CYS A 4 -3.79 2.43 2.48
N THR A 5 -5.10 2.64 2.56
CA THR A 5 -5.95 1.94 3.51
C THR A 5 -6.45 0.69 2.83
N VAL A 6 -6.08 -0.47 3.36
CA VAL A 6 -6.50 -1.76 2.81
C VAL A 6 -7.65 -2.35 3.60
N PHE A 7 -8.43 -3.20 2.94
CA PHE A 7 -9.48 -3.98 3.53
C PHE A 7 -8.85 -5.09 4.39
N GLY A 8 -8.91 -4.93 5.71
CA GLY A 8 -8.41 -5.86 6.71
C GLY A 8 -9.42 -6.97 7.03
N ASP A 9 -9.42 -7.47 8.27
CA ASP A 9 -10.27 -8.59 8.64
C ASP A 9 -11.67 -8.11 9.08
N MET A 10 -12.72 -8.49 8.33
CA MET A 10 -14.13 -8.18 8.66
C MET A 10 -14.58 -8.77 10.00
N GLN A 11 -13.85 -9.74 10.57
CA GLN A 11 -14.24 -10.38 11.83
C GLN A 11 -13.76 -9.63 13.07
N SER A 12 -12.95 -8.59 12.94
CA SER A 12 -12.47 -7.81 14.09
C SER A 12 -13.46 -6.72 14.50
N ASP A 13 -13.67 -6.54 15.80
CA ASP A 13 -14.60 -5.56 16.40
C ASP A 13 -14.07 -4.11 16.32
N SER A 14 -12.76 -3.94 16.08
CA SER A 14 -12.09 -2.63 16.01
C SER A 14 -11.96 -2.11 14.58
N THR A 15 -12.47 -0.90 14.32
CA THR A 15 -12.40 -0.24 13.00
C THR A 15 -10.98 -0.03 12.48
N SER A 16 -9.99 0.16 13.36
CA SER A 16 -8.56 0.25 12.98
C SER A 16 -7.95 -1.08 12.54
N GLU A 17 -8.54 -2.22 12.89
CA GLU A 17 -8.13 -3.54 12.43
C GLU A 17 -8.87 -3.98 11.16
N GLN A 18 -10.06 -3.42 10.94
CA GLN A 18 -10.84 -3.62 9.72
C GLN A 18 -10.24 -2.87 8.52
N TYR A 19 -9.55 -1.76 8.76
CA TYR A 19 -8.98 -0.93 7.69
C TYR A 19 -7.59 -0.41 8.08
N PRO A 20 -6.56 -1.28 8.10
CA PRO A 20 -5.21 -0.84 8.39
C PRO A 20 -4.68 0.09 7.29
N THR A 21 -3.98 1.13 7.71
CA THR A 21 -3.29 2.08 6.83
C THR A 21 -1.84 1.67 6.72
N ILE A 22 -1.41 1.32 5.50
CA ILE A 22 -0.08 0.81 5.18
C ILE A 22 0.53 1.59 4.02
N ASN A 23 1.85 1.64 3.95
CA ASN A 23 2.53 2.23 2.81
C ASN A 23 2.77 1.17 1.74
N LEU A 24 2.37 1.48 0.51
CA LEU A 24 2.52 0.62 -0.65
C LEU A 24 3.27 1.33 -1.77
N CYS A 25 4.04 0.55 -2.51
CA CYS A 25 4.69 1.03 -3.71
C CYS A 25 3.67 1.19 -4.85
N ASN A 26 3.98 2.08 -5.79
CA ASN A 26 3.09 2.32 -6.94
C ASN A 26 2.81 1.02 -7.72
N ASP A 27 3.81 0.14 -7.84
CA ASP A 27 3.68 -1.17 -8.50
C ASP A 27 2.63 -2.07 -7.85
N CYS A 28 2.66 -2.19 -6.51
CA CYS A 28 1.68 -2.97 -5.76
C CYS A 28 0.29 -2.36 -5.87
N ILE A 29 0.19 -1.03 -5.82
CA ILE A 29 -1.08 -0.32 -5.99
C ILE A 29 -1.65 -0.55 -7.39
N GLU A 30 -0.82 -0.48 -8.43
CA GLU A 30 -1.25 -0.74 -9.81
C GLU A 30 -1.61 -2.21 -10.02
N ARG A 31 -0.91 -3.16 -9.39
CA ARG A 31 -1.28 -4.58 -9.43
C ARG A 31 -2.62 -4.84 -8.75
N ASP A 32 -2.85 -4.24 -7.60
CA ASP A 32 -4.13 -4.33 -6.88
C ASP A 32 -5.27 -3.70 -7.69
N ALA A 33 -5.03 -2.52 -8.27
CA ALA A 33 -5.99 -1.87 -9.16
C ALA A 33 -6.32 -2.73 -10.40
N GLN A 34 -5.36 -3.52 -10.89
CA GLN A 34 -5.58 -4.49 -11.97
C GLN A 34 -6.26 -5.78 -11.50
N ALA A 35 -6.25 -6.08 -10.20
CA ALA A 35 -6.92 -7.25 -9.62
C ALA A 35 -8.46 -7.11 -9.59
N GLY A 36 -8.99 -5.91 -9.84
CA GLY A 36 -10.42 -5.70 -10.07
C GLY A 36 -11.25 -5.96 -8.80
N GLU A 37 -11.97 -7.06 -8.73
CA GLU A 37 -12.82 -7.39 -7.57
C GLU A 37 -12.02 -7.94 -6.37
N GLU A 38 -10.79 -8.38 -6.60
CA GLU A 38 -9.87 -8.85 -5.56
C GLU A 38 -9.02 -7.71 -4.96
N HIS A 39 -9.25 -6.47 -5.41
CA HIS A 39 -8.50 -5.31 -4.93
C HIS A 39 -8.74 -5.12 -3.42
N GLN A 40 -7.66 -5.00 -2.66
CA GLN A 40 -7.73 -4.78 -1.22
C GLN A 40 -7.66 -3.29 -0.88
N ILE A 41 -7.21 -2.42 -1.77
CA ILE A 41 -7.01 -0.99 -1.46
C ILE A 41 -8.34 -0.23 -1.51
N VAL A 42 -8.81 0.21 -0.35
CA VAL A 42 -10.06 0.96 -0.19
C VAL A 42 -9.84 2.46 -0.42
N CYS A 43 -8.72 3.00 0.07
CA CYS A 43 -8.39 4.41 -0.06
C CYS A 43 -6.90 4.60 -0.34
N GLN A 44 -6.57 5.59 -1.16
CA GLN A 44 -5.19 5.97 -1.48
C GLN A 44 -4.99 7.43 -1.07
N GLY A 45 -3.89 7.70 -0.36
CA GLY A 45 -3.51 9.01 0.15
C GLY A 45 -2.12 9.42 -0.30
N ALA A 46 -1.70 10.61 0.17
CA ALA A 46 -0.31 11.04 0.04
C ALA A 46 0.59 10.13 0.90
N TYR A 47 1.80 9.86 0.42
CA TYR A 47 2.81 9.12 1.18
C TYR A 47 3.08 9.81 2.52
N ASP A 48 3.06 9.02 3.59
CA ASP A 48 3.28 9.49 4.95
C ASP A 48 4.30 8.58 5.64
N MET A 49 5.48 9.14 5.92
CA MET A 49 6.60 8.41 6.54
C MET A 49 6.28 7.84 7.92
N TYR A 50 5.21 8.32 8.58
CA TYR A 50 4.75 7.78 9.86
C TYR A 50 4.38 6.29 9.78
N PHE A 51 3.89 5.83 8.63
CA PHE A 51 3.52 4.43 8.40
C PHE A 51 4.67 3.56 7.85
N GLY A 52 5.88 4.13 7.73
CA GLY A 52 7.10 3.42 7.32
C GLY A 52 7.63 3.85 5.95
N ASP A 53 8.91 3.63 5.70
CA ASP A 53 9.57 3.93 4.42
C ASP A 53 9.54 2.75 3.43
N ARG A 54 8.87 1.65 3.79
CA ARG A 54 8.90 0.39 3.03
C ARG A 54 7.51 -0.13 2.71
N CYS A 55 7.39 -0.75 1.55
CA CYS A 55 6.15 -1.31 1.07
C CYS A 55 5.81 -2.52 1.93
N GLU A 56 4.65 -2.52 2.58
CA GLU A 56 4.23 -3.63 3.43
C GLU A 56 4.01 -4.94 2.64
N TRP A 57 3.79 -4.86 1.32
CA TRP A 57 3.53 -6.04 0.50
C TRP A 57 4.79 -6.68 -0.08
N CYS A 58 5.64 -5.87 -0.71
CA CYS A 58 6.84 -6.38 -1.40
C CYS A 58 8.15 -6.04 -0.67
N GLY A 59 8.11 -5.20 0.36
CA GLY A 59 9.28 -4.78 1.14
C GLY A 59 10.13 -3.69 0.49
N VAL A 60 9.78 -3.21 -0.72
CA VAL A 60 10.56 -2.18 -1.42
C VAL A 60 10.54 -0.86 -0.67
N SER A 61 11.72 -0.26 -0.50
CA SER A 61 11.87 1.05 0.15
C SER A 61 11.48 2.18 -0.82
N VAL A 62 11.12 3.36 -0.29
CA VAL A 62 10.93 4.57 -1.13
C VAL A 62 12.13 4.81 -2.03
N GLU A 63 13.33 4.72 -1.47
CA GLU A 63 14.60 4.92 -2.19
C GLU A 63 14.74 3.93 -3.37
N GLU A 64 14.48 2.65 -3.14
CA GLU A 64 14.52 1.61 -4.19
C GLU A 64 13.47 1.83 -5.28
N GLU A 65 12.27 2.32 -4.94
CA GLU A 65 11.23 2.66 -5.92
C GLU A 65 11.63 3.84 -6.81
N GLU A 66 12.28 4.85 -6.23
CA GLU A 66 12.75 6.03 -6.95
C GLU A 66 14.00 5.73 -7.81
N GLU A 67 14.93 4.92 -7.28
CA GLU A 67 16.14 4.50 -8.01
C GLU A 67 15.85 3.47 -9.11
N GLY A 68 14.88 2.57 -8.91
CA GLY A 68 14.50 1.52 -9.86
C GLY A 68 13.80 2.01 -11.11
N LYS A 69 13.21 3.23 -11.10
CA LYS A 69 12.61 3.86 -12.28
C LYS A 69 13.62 4.58 -13.19
N GLY A 70 14.91 4.56 -12.85
CA GLY A 70 15.98 5.24 -13.59
C GLY A 70 16.67 4.42 -14.70
N ASN A 71 16.36 3.15 -14.88
CA ASN A 71 17.00 2.31 -15.92
C ASN A 71 16.00 1.37 -16.59
N ALA A 72 15.22 1.89 -17.55
CA ALA A 72 14.56 1.10 -18.58
C ALA A 72 14.64 1.83 -19.92
#